data_AF-A0A643K6V0-F1
#
_entry.id   AF-A0A643K6V0-F1
#
_cell.length_a   1.000
_cell.length_b   1.000
_cell.length_c   1.000
_cell.angle_alpha   90.00
_cell.angle_beta   90.00
_cell.angle_gamma   90.00
#
_symmetry.space_group_name_H-M   'P 1'
#
loop_
_entity.id
_entity.type
_entity.pdbx_description
1 polymer ?
#
loop_
_entity_poly.entity_id
_entity_poly.type
_entity_poly.pdbx_seq_one_letter_code
_entity_poly.pdbx_strand_id
1 'polypeptide(L)'
;MRPPHTRIVFFGVLLLVAPASIVASDGGTAIDHQGDEIIIGAATDQRIEGTTPFESGTIIGVRVKSVGETHPFLVSKAVKVGENGSFDVVFDLSELAPLQGGPIHVEVRHNESTIHELDGVLVTKNMPAESTLTYAPPTDGTTSPPSTTTATTTTPDDSSSGIDVPGFGIVAGLVALGSVILLTRR
;
A
#
# COMPACT_ATOMS: atom_id res chain seq x y z
N MET A 1 -49.64 41.09 -54.87
CA MET A 1 -48.81 39.89 -55.11
C MET A 1 -47.53 40.02 -54.27
N ARG A 2 -47.42 39.24 -53.19
CA ARG A 2 -46.21 39.10 -52.36
C ARG A 2 -45.92 37.60 -52.24
N PRO A 3 -44.69 37.13 -52.50
CA PRO A 3 -44.36 35.73 -52.37
C PRO A 3 -44.22 35.32 -50.89
N PRO A 4 -44.58 34.08 -50.51
CA PRO A 4 -44.40 33.58 -49.15
C PRO A 4 -42.96 33.13 -48.93
N HIS A 5 -42.31 33.64 -47.88
CA HIS A 5 -40.99 33.17 -47.46
C HIS A 5 -41.12 31.92 -46.56
N THR A 6 -40.53 30.85 -47.10
CA THR A 6 -40.17 29.55 -46.56
C THR A 6 -39.85 29.54 -45.06
N ARG A 7 -40.55 28.67 -44.31
CA ARG A 7 -40.23 28.29 -42.94
C ARG A 7 -38.98 27.40 -42.92
N ILE A 8 -37.90 27.89 -42.32
CA ILE A 8 -36.71 27.09 -42.04
C ILE A 8 -37.00 26.24 -40.81
N VAL A 9 -37.00 24.93 -41.01
CA VAL A 9 -37.13 23.89 -39.99
C VAL A 9 -35.82 23.84 -39.21
N PHE A 10 -35.85 24.22 -37.92
CA PHE A 10 -34.75 24.00 -36.99
C PHE A 10 -34.63 22.49 -36.72
N PHE A 11 -33.62 21.84 -37.31
CA PHE A 11 -33.20 20.51 -36.91
C PHE A 11 -32.54 20.61 -35.53
N GLY A 12 -33.26 20.16 -34.50
CA GLY A 12 -32.72 20.00 -33.16
C GLY A 12 -31.67 18.90 -33.15
N VAL A 13 -30.40 19.28 -33.00
CA VAL A 13 -29.31 18.36 -32.68
C VAL A 13 -29.45 18.00 -31.20
N LEU A 14 -30.09 16.86 -30.93
CA LEU A 14 -30.06 16.22 -29.62
C LEU A 14 -28.67 15.58 -29.47
N LEU A 15 -27.73 16.32 -28.89
CA LEU A 15 -26.40 15.82 -28.56
C LEU A 15 -26.55 14.88 -27.34
N LEU A 16 -26.69 13.59 -27.59
CA LEU A 16 -26.61 12.55 -26.57
C LEU A 16 -25.16 12.50 -26.07
N VAL A 17 -24.85 13.26 -25.02
CA VAL A 17 -23.57 13.15 -24.32
C VAL A 17 -23.60 11.84 -23.52
N ALA A 18 -23.03 10.78 -24.09
CA ALA A 18 -22.66 9.62 -23.30
C ALA A 18 -21.54 10.04 -22.33
N PRO A 19 -21.57 9.64 -21.04
CA PRO A 19 -20.37 9.74 -20.22
C PRO A 19 -19.33 8.81 -20.87
N ALA A 20 -18.30 9.38 -21.46
CA ALA A 20 -17.11 8.62 -21.77
C ALA A 20 -16.53 8.19 -20.43
N SER A 21 -16.73 6.93 -20.05
CA SER A 21 -15.85 6.29 -19.07
C SER A 21 -14.48 6.27 -19.73
N ILE A 22 -13.64 7.26 -19.42
CA ILE A 22 -12.23 7.22 -19.77
C ILE A 22 -11.64 6.15 -18.87
N VAL A 23 -11.73 4.90 -19.31
CA VAL A 23 -10.86 3.88 -18.77
C VAL A 23 -9.48 4.23 -19.32
N ALA A 24 -8.69 4.97 -18.54
CA ALA A 24 -7.29 5.18 -18.82
C ALA A 24 -6.56 3.84 -18.63
N SER A 25 -6.74 2.93 -19.58
CA SER A 25 -6.03 1.66 -19.64
C SER A 25 -5.08 1.68 -20.81
N ASP A 26 -3.82 1.96 -20.48
CA ASP A 26 -2.66 1.09 -20.75
C ASP A 26 -1.39 1.93 -20.99
N GLY A 27 -1.10 2.80 -20.02
CA GLY A 27 0.17 3.53 -19.93
C GLY A 27 1.25 2.71 -19.22
N GLY A 28 1.24 1.37 -19.36
CA GLY A 28 2.17 0.42 -18.72
C GLY A 28 2.23 0.47 -17.19
N THR A 29 1.34 1.23 -16.55
CA THR A 29 1.29 1.40 -15.10
C THR A 29 0.28 0.42 -14.52
N ALA A 30 0.69 -0.30 -13.48
CA ALA A 30 -0.11 -1.28 -12.77
C ALA A 30 0.11 -1.15 -11.27
N ILE A 31 -0.93 -1.44 -10.50
CA ILE A 31 -0.86 -1.60 -9.04
C ILE A 31 -0.87 -3.10 -8.75
N ASP A 32 -0.04 -3.55 -7.81
CA ASP A 32 0.01 -4.95 -7.41
C ASP A 32 -1.11 -5.24 -6.40
N HIS A 33 -2.01 -6.16 -6.74
CA HIS A 33 -3.12 -6.56 -5.88
C HIS A 33 -3.51 -8.02 -6.12
N GLN A 34 -4.26 -8.59 -5.17
CA GLN A 34 -4.77 -9.95 -5.25
C GLN A 34 -6.24 -9.92 -5.66
N GLY A 35 -6.60 -10.65 -6.73
CA GLY A 35 -7.97 -10.68 -7.25
C GLY A 35 -8.26 -9.52 -8.20
N ASP A 36 -9.53 -9.16 -8.36
CA ASP A 36 -9.97 -8.15 -9.33
C ASP A 36 -9.92 -6.70 -8.79
N GLU A 37 -9.92 -6.54 -7.47
CA GLU A 37 -9.91 -5.24 -6.79
C GLU A 37 -8.85 -5.19 -5.69
N ILE A 38 -8.42 -3.99 -5.30
CA ILE A 38 -7.51 -3.82 -4.16
C ILE A 38 -8.29 -3.69 -2.86
N ILE A 39 -7.94 -4.51 -1.86
CA ILE A 39 -8.52 -4.45 -0.51
C ILE A 39 -7.55 -3.75 0.43
N ILE A 40 -7.98 -2.65 1.03
CA ILE A 40 -7.16 -1.83 1.93
C ILE A 40 -7.87 -1.68 3.27
N GLY A 41 -7.19 -1.93 4.38
CA GLY A 41 -7.72 -1.67 5.72
C GLY A 41 -7.59 -0.20 6.13
N ALA A 42 -8.49 0.30 6.95
CA ALA A 42 -8.34 1.60 7.61
C ALA A 42 -7.41 1.49 8.83
N ALA A 43 -6.12 1.36 8.56
CA ALA A 43 -5.07 1.21 9.55
C ALA A 43 -3.85 2.08 9.19
N THR A 44 -2.87 2.12 10.08
CA THR A 44 -1.54 2.64 9.72
C THR A 44 -0.83 1.66 8.81
N ASP A 45 0.21 2.12 8.12
CA ASP A 45 1.13 1.27 7.34
C ASP A 45 0.49 0.52 6.16
N GLN A 46 -0.55 1.11 5.57
CA GLN A 46 -1.21 0.56 4.39
C GLN A 46 -0.37 0.79 3.15
N ARG A 47 0.13 -0.31 2.60
CA ARG A 47 1.10 -0.32 1.50
C ARG A 47 0.39 -0.51 0.17
N ILE A 48 0.69 0.34 -0.81
CA ILE A 48 0.27 0.20 -2.20
C ILE A 48 1.54 0.14 -3.04
N GLU A 49 1.73 -0.98 -3.72
CA GLU A 49 2.89 -1.25 -4.57
C GLU A 49 2.46 -1.34 -6.04
N GLY A 50 3.41 -1.16 -6.94
CA GLY A 50 3.15 -1.35 -8.35
C GLY A 50 4.33 -1.01 -9.22
N THR A 51 4.06 -0.97 -10.52
CA THR A 51 5.05 -0.67 -11.56
C THR A 51 4.53 0.38 -12.53
N THR A 52 5.44 1.12 -13.15
CA THR A 52 5.13 2.19 -14.10
C THR A 52 6.25 2.32 -15.13
N PRO A 53 6.01 2.75 -16.37
CA PRO A 53 7.07 2.85 -17.38
C PRO A 53 7.93 4.10 -17.22
N PHE A 54 7.67 4.95 -16.22
CA PHE A 54 8.51 6.12 -15.98
C PHE A 54 9.88 5.73 -15.43
N GLU A 55 10.86 6.58 -15.71
CA GLU A 55 12.22 6.38 -15.25
C GLU A 55 12.34 6.57 -13.74
N SER A 56 13.33 5.88 -13.16
CA SER A 56 13.71 6.04 -11.76
C SER A 56 13.98 7.51 -11.44
N GLY A 57 13.51 7.95 -10.26
CA GLY A 57 13.57 9.34 -9.80
C GLY A 57 12.38 10.21 -10.23
N THR A 58 11.53 9.76 -11.16
CA THR A 58 10.29 10.45 -11.53
C THR A 58 9.34 10.53 -10.33
N ILE A 59 8.67 11.66 -10.12
CA ILE A 59 7.68 11.81 -9.05
C ILE A 59 6.30 11.49 -9.60
N ILE A 60 5.64 10.49 -9.01
CA ILE A 60 4.24 10.16 -9.28
C ILE A 60 3.41 10.39 -8.00
N GLY A 61 2.11 10.62 -8.16
CA GLY A 61 1.16 10.71 -7.08
C GLY A 61 0.28 9.47 -7.03
N VAL A 62 0.12 8.88 -5.85
CA VAL A 62 -0.91 7.87 -5.61
C VAL A 62 -2.02 8.53 -4.81
N ARG A 63 -3.27 8.28 -5.19
CA ARG A 63 -4.45 8.90 -4.59
C ARG A 63 -5.50 7.84 -4.30
N VAL A 64 -6.03 7.84 -3.08
CA VAL A 64 -7.17 7.02 -2.68
C VAL A 64 -8.36 7.95 -2.47
N LYS A 65 -9.46 7.71 -3.17
CA LYS A 65 -10.71 8.48 -3.06
C LYS A 65 -11.89 7.56 -2.73
N SER A 66 -12.80 8.02 -1.87
CA SER A 66 -14.07 7.33 -1.62
C SER A 66 -14.97 7.34 -2.87
N VAL A 67 -15.81 6.32 -2.99
CA VAL A 67 -16.96 6.34 -3.91
C VAL A 67 -18.23 6.72 -3.15
N GLY A 68 -18.95 7.71 -3.66
CA GLY A 68 -20.20 8.20 -3.09
C GLY A 68 -20.06 9.35 -2.09
N GLU A 69 -21.19 9.82 -1.58
CA GLU A 69 -21.30 11.10 -0.85
C GLU A 69 -21.46 10.94 0.68
N THR A 70 -21.61 9.71 1.19
CA THR A 70 -21.95 9.48 2.61
C THR A 70 -20.82 9.91 3.55
N HIS A 71 -19.57 9.68 3.16
CA HIS A 71 -18.38 10.12 3.88
C HIS A 71 -17.24 10.37 2.88
N PRO A 72 -17.26 11.50 2.16
CA PRO A 72 -16.28 11.76 1.11
C PRO A 72 -14.90 11.97 1.72
N PHE A 73 -13.90 11.27 1.20
CA PHE A 73 -12.50 11.48 1.57
C PHE A 73 -11.59 11.38 0.35
N LEU A 74 -10.42 12.00 0.48
CA LEU A 74 -9.35 11.95 -0.51
C LEU A 74 -8.02 12.01 0.24
N VAL A 75 -7.20 10.96 0.09
CA VAL A 75 -5.84 10.91 0.61
C VAL A 75 -4.90 10.76 -0.57
N SER A 76 -3.84 11.56 -0.63
CA SER A 76 -2.87 11.48 -1.72
C SER A 76 -1.45 11.64 -1.20
N LYS A 77 -0.52 10.92 -1.82
CA LYS A 77 0.88 10.94 -1.47
C LYS A 77 1.73 10.87 -2.73
N ALA A 78 2.78 11.69 -2.77
CA ALA A 78 3.78 11.64 -3.82
C ALA A 78 4.88 10.64 -3.47
N VAL A 79 5.34 9.89 -4.45
CA VAL A 79 6.42 8.90 -4.33
C VAL A 79 7.37 9.01 -5.52
N LYS A 80 8.65 8.73 -5.29
CA LYS A 80 9.64 8.58 -6.36
C LYS A 80 9.56 7.18 -6.93
N VAL A 81 9.51 7.09 -8.25
CA VAL A 81 9.70 5.83 -8.96
C VAL A 81 11.12 5.32 -8.67
N GLY A 82 11.22 4.07 -8.26
CA GLY A 82 12.46 3.36 -7.98
C GLY A 82 13.08 2.74 -9.23
N GLU A 83 14.04 1.85 -9.01
CA GLU A 83 14.62 1.07 -10.09
C GLU A 83 13.55 0.18 -10.76
N ASN A 84 13.73 -0.07 -12.06
CA ASN A 84 12.81 -0.86 -12.89
C ASN A 84 11.36 -0.35 -12.94
N GLY A 85 11.13 0.93 -12.64
CA GLY A 85 9.78 1.51 -12.69
C GLY A 85 8.92 1.15 -11.48
N SER A 86 9.48 0.54 -10.43
CA SER A 86 8.75 0.18 -9.22
C SER A 86 8.33 1.41 -8.42
N PHE A 87 7.21 1.35 -7.70
CA PHE A 87 6.87 2.32 -6.69
C PHE A 87 6.25 1.63 -5.47
N ASP A 88 6.51 2.21 -4.30
CA ASP A 88 5.98 1.75 -3.02
C ASP A 88 5.53 2.95 -2.21
N VAL A 89 4.26 2.98 -1.84
CA VAL A 89 3.70 4.05 -1.03
C VAL A 89 2.98 3.50 0.18
N VAL A 90 3.38 4.00 1.34
CA VAL A 90 2.72 3.73 2.61
C VAL A 90 1.80 4.89 2.98
N PHE A 91 0.54 4.57 3.26
CA PHE A 91 -0.50 5.47 3.74
C PHE A 91 -0.83 5.16 5.21
N ASP A 92 -1.14 6.22 5.96
CA ASP A 92 -1.86 6.11 7.22
C ASP A 92 -3.33 6.40 6.95
N LEU A 93 -4.17 5.38 7.09
CA LEU A 93 -5.63 5.45 6.90
C LEU A 93 -6.37 5.17 8.22
N SER A 94 -5.67 5.21 9.35
CA SER A 94 -6.24 4.89 10.67
C SER A 94 -7.38 5.82 11.07
N GLU A 95 -7.34 7.09 10.64
CA GLU A 95 -8.41 8.07 10.86
C GLU A 95 -9.72 7.69 10.16
N LEU A 96 -9.67 6.86 9.12
CA LEU A 96 -10.85 6.38 8.40
C LEU A 96 -11.52 5.19 9.11
N ALA A 97 -10.89 4.59 10.12
CA ALA A 97 -11.41 3.40 10.79
C ALA A 97 -12.81 3.56 11.40
N PRO A 98 -13.21 4.73 11.95
CA PRO A 98 -14.57 4.96 12.44
C PRO A 98 -15.58 5.27 11.33
N LEU A 99 -15.16 5.55 10.10
CA LEU A 99 -16.05 5.87 8.99
C LEU A 99 -16.69 4.60 8.42
N GLN A 100 -17.73 4.78 7.61
CA GLN A 100 -18.30 3.67 6.86
C GLN A 100 -17.31 3.18 5.80
N GLY A 101 -17.00 1.88 5.82
CA GLY A 101 -16.19 1.23 4.80
C GLY A 101 -17.01 0.97 3.53
N GLY A 102 -16.32 0.63 2.44
CA GLY A 102 -16.97 0.47 1.14
C GLY A 102 -16.06 0.79 -0.05
N PRO A 103 -16.66 1.01 -1.23
CA PRO A 103 -15.92 1.17 -2.47
C PRO A 103 -15.05 2.44 -2.48
N ILE A 104 -13.87 2.30 -3.04
CA ILE A 104 -12.87 3.34 -3.26
C ILE A 104 -12.31 3.23 -4.67
N HIS A 105 -11.68 4.31 -5.13
CA HIS A 105 -10.82 4.26 -6.30
C HIS A 105 -9.39 4.63 -5.88
N VAL A 106 -8.44 3.88 -6.39
CA VAL A 106 -7.01 4.15 -6.28
C VAL A 106 -6.52 4.63 -7.63
N GLU A 107 -5.99 5.85 -7.66
CA GLU A 107 -5.45 6.46 -8.87
C GLU A 107 -3.94 6.64 -8.76
N VAL A 108 -3.23 6.28 -9.82
CA VAL A 108 -1.86 6.74 -10.04
C VAL A 108 -1.92 7.95 -10.97
N ARG A 109 -1.17 8.99 -10.62
CA ARG A 109 -1.19 10.29 -11.26
C ARG A 109 0.23 10.75 -11.58
N HIS A 110 0.39 11.45 -12.70
CA HIS A 110 1.63 12.12 -13.09
C HIS A 110 1.29 13.46 -13.71
N ASN A 111 1.95 14.54 -13.28
CA ASN A 111 1.68 15.92 -13.71
C ASN A 111 0.18 16.28 -13.68
N GLU A 112 -0.50 15.96 -12.57
CA GLU A 112 -1.92 16.24 -12.35
C GLU A 112 -2.91 15.50 -13.30
N SER A 113 -2.43 14.59 -14.13
CA SER A 113 -3.27 13.68 -14.92
C SER A 113 -3.36 12.31 -14.26
N THR A 114 -4.55 11.71 -14.23
CA THR A 114 -4.70 10.29 -13.91
C THR A 114 -4.16 9.46 -15.07
N ILE A 115 -3.26 8.53 -14.75
CA ILE A 115 -2.58 7.66 -15.72
C ILE A 115 -2.98 6.19 -15.53
N HIS A 116 -3.47 5.84 -14.35
CA HIS A 116 -4.03 4.54 -14.02
C HIS A 116 -5.07 4.71 -12.92
N GLU A 117 -6.13 3.93 -12.97
CA GLU A 117 -7.20 3.91 -11.97
C GLU A 117 -7.61 2.46 -11.73
N LEU A 118 -7.77 2.10 -10.47
CA LEU A 118 -8.13 0.77 -10.00
C LEU A 118 -9.23 0.88 -8.94
N ASP A 119 -10.24 0.03 -9.05
CA ASP A 119 -11.30 -0.08 -8.05
C ASP A 119 -10.81 -0.87 -6.83
N GLY A 120 -11.33 -0.51 -5.66
CA GLY A 120 -10.98 -1.18 -4.42
C GLY A 120 -12.05 -1.07 -3.36
N VAL A 121 -11.78 -1.69 -2.21
CA VAL A 121 -12.63 -1.61 -1.03
C VAL A 121 -11.82 -1.20 0.19
N LEU A 122 -12.27 -0.16 0.87
CA LEU A 122 -11.77 0.24 2.17
C LEU A 122 -12.51 -0.53 3.27
N VAL A 123 -11.77 -1.33 4.03
CA VAL A 123 -12.28 -2.09 5.17
C VAL A 123 -12.12 -1.27 6.45
N THR A 124 -13.22 -0.92 7.09
CA THR A 124 -13.26 -0.14 8.34
C THR A 124 -13.98 -0.90 9.45
N LYS A 125 -14.02 -0.34 10.67
CA LYS A 125 -14.79 -0.91 11.80
C LYS A 125 -16.29 -0.97 11.50
N ASN A 126 -16.77 -0.10 10.63
CA ASN A 126 -18.17 0.06 10.28
C ASN A 126 -18.43 -0.38 8.83
N MET A 127 -18.15 -1.65 8.52
CA MET A 127 -18.55 -2.25 7.25
C MET A 127 -20.08 -2.44 7.17
N PRO A 128 -20.69 -2.34 5.97
CA PRO A 128 -22.08 -2.73 5.76
C PRO A 128 -22.33 -4.18 6.21
N ALA A 129 -23.53 -4.46 6.74
CA ALA A 129 -23.88 -5.79 7.26
C ALA A 129 -23.81 -6.91 6.21
N GLU A 130 -23.96 -6.56 4.93
CA GLU A 130 -23.89 -7.49 3.79
C GLU A 130 -22.46 -7.83 3.37
N SER A 131 -21.45 -7.16 3.94
CA SER A 131 -20.04 -7.37 3.57
C SER A 131 -19.45 -8.59 4.26
N THR A 132 -18.64 -9.35 3.53
CA THR A 132 -17.89 -10.50 4.06
C THR A 132 -16.49 -10.12 4.58
N LEU A 133 -16.04 -8.90 4.31
CA LEU A 133 -14.74 -8.38 4.74
C LEU A 133 -14.77 -8.00 6.22
N THR A 134 -13.72 -8.36 6.94
CA THR A 134 -13.59 -8.10 8.38
C THR A 134 -12.44 -7.13 8.64
N TYR A 135 -12.71 -6.11 9.46
CA TYR A 135 -11.67 -5.19 9.92
C TYR A 135 -10.66 -5.89 10.82
N ALA A 136 -9.39 -5.86 10.40
CA ALA A 136 -8.27 -6.24 11.23
C ALA A 136 -7.70 -4.97 11.89
N PRO A 137 -7.75 -4.83 13.23
CA PRO A 137 -7.12 -3.70 13.90
C PRO A 137 -5.60 -3.75 13.67
N PRO A 138 -4.92 -2.59 13.57
CA PRO A 138 -3.47 -2.55 13.53
C PRO A 138 -2.93 -3.25 14.78
N THR A 139 -2.03 -4.22 14.58
CA THR A 139 -1.33 -4.85 15.69
C THR A 139 -0.29 -3.85 16.19
N ASP A 140 -0.48 -3.29 17.39
CA ASP A 140 0.57 -2.52 18.06
C ASP A 140 1.83 -3.40 18.08
N GLY A 141 2.92 -2.88 17.52
CA GLY A 141 4.15 -3.62 17.30
C GLY A 141 4.62 -4.33 18.57
N THR A 142 4.35 -5.62 18.66
CA THR A 142 5.27 -6.51 19.38
C THR A 142 6.48 -6.62 18.48
N THR A 143 7.51 -5.83 18.79
CA THR A 143 8.86 -6.04 18.29
C THR A 143 9.22 -7.50 18.52
N SER A 144 9.12 -8.31 17.46
CA SER A 144 9.78 -9.61 17.42
C SER A 144 11.28 -9.31 17.54
N PRO A 145 12.00 -9.84 18.54
CA PRO A 145 13.44 -9.63 18.62
C PRO A 145 14.09 -10.11 17.31
N PRO A 146 15.12 -9.41 16.79
CA PRO A 146 15.79 -9.86 15.58
C PRO A 146 16.32 -11.28 15.78
N SER A 147 15.91 -12.19 14.90
CA SER A 147 16.53 -13.51 14.77
C SER A 147 17.96 -13.31 14.28
N THR A 148 18.93 -13.33 15.19
CA THR A 148 20.34 -13.36 14.84
C THR A 148 20.65 -14.72 14.20
N THR A 149 20.72 -14.78 12.88
CA THR A 149 21.27 -15.95 12.18
C THR A 149 22.78 -15.97 12.41
N THR A 150 23.23 -16.76 13.38
CA THR A 150 24.65 -17.11 13.54
C THR A 150 25.05 -18.02 12.38
N ALA A 151 25.85 -17.51 11.45
CA ALA A 151 26.52 -18.33 10.45
C ALA A 151 27.59 -19.18 11.15
N THR A 152 27.39 -20.50 11.21
CA THR A 152 28.38 -21.46 11.70
C THR A 152 29.41 -21.73 10.59
N THR A 153 30.64 -21.27 10.78
CA THR A 153 31.81 -21.76 10.05
C THR A 153 32.42 -22.93 10.83
N THR A 154 32.41 -24.13 10.26
CA THR A 154 33.09 -25.31 10.81
C THR A 154 34.25 -25.72 9.92
N THR A 155 35.43 -25.90 10.50
CA THR A 155 36.53 -26.73 9.98
C THR A 155 37.04 -27.58 11.15
N PRO A 156 37.27 -28.88 10.96
CA PRO A 156 37.36 -29.87 12.03
C PRO A 156 38.80 -30.00 12.54
N ASP A 157 38.99 -30.34 13.82
CA ASP A 157 39.98 -31.37 14.19
C ASP A 157 39.89 -31.82 15.66
N ASP A 158 39.92 -33.14 15.78
CA ASP A 158 40.55 -33.99 16.79
C ASP A 158 40.10 -34.08 18.27
N SER A 159 39.60 -35.30 18.56
CA SER A 159 39.92 -36.19 19.67
C SER A 159 39.35 -36.01 21.09
N SER A 160 38.47 -36.98 21.35
CA SER A 160 38.29 -37.76 22.58
C SER A 160 37.65 -37.06 23.78
N SER A 161 36.33 -37.28 23.93
CA SER A 161 35.69 -37.86 25.12
C SER A 161 34.18 -37.82 24.89
N GLY A 162 33.59 -38.98 24.60
CA GLY A 162 32.16 -39.10 24.34
C GLY A 162 31.33 -38.87 25.59
N ILE A 163 30.51 -37.81 25.56
CA ILE A 163 29.22 -37.72 26.23
C ILE A 163 28.27 -37.14 25.19
N ASP A 164 27.62 -38.03 24.44
CA ASP A 164 26.53 -37.67 23.53
C ASP A 164 25.27 -37.53 24.39
N VAL A 165 24.85 -36.29 24.59
CA VAL A 165 23.59 -35.99 25.23
C VAL A 165 22.62 -35.67 24.10
N PRO A 166 21.41 -36.26 24.05
CA PRO A 166 20.31 -35.58 23.37
C PRO A 166 19.87 -34.43 24.30
N GLY A 167 20.79 -33.53 24.65
CA GLY A 167 20.63 -32.69 25.83
C GLY A 167 21.89 -32.01 26.40
N PHE A 168 21.78 -31.72 27.69
CA PHE A 168 22.65 -30.96 28.58
C PHE A 168 24.17 -31.04 28.34
N GLY A 169 24.66 -30.26 27.39
CA GLY A 169 26.09 -29.94 27.24
C GLY A 169 26.42 -28.61 27.91
N ILE A 170 26.68 -28.64 29.22
CA ILE A 170 27.30 -27.53 29.96
C ILE A 170 28.78 -27.51 29.63
N VAL A 171 29.37 -26.35 29.31
CA VAL A 171 30.80 -26.13 29.55
C VAL A 171 31.06 -24.73 30.09
N ALA A 172 31.74 -24.73 31.22
CA ALA A 172 32.26 -23.59 31.93
C ALA A 172 33.39 -22.91 31.16
N GLY A 173 33.45 -21.58 31.25
CA GLY A 173 34.61 -20.77 30.88
C GLY A 173 34.72 -19.60 31.86
N LEU A 174 35.40 -19.83 32.97
CA LEU A 174 35.63 -18.87 34.04
C LEU A 174 36.95 -18.14 33.76
N VAL A 175 36.92 -16.90 33.23
CA VAL A 175 38.08 -15.97 33.24
C VAL A 175 37.65 -14.53 33.52
N ALA A 176 37.86 -14.18 34.79
CA ALA A 176 38.21 -12.92 35.45
C ALA A 176 38.41 -11.57 34.71
N LEU A 177 37.90 -10.52 35.40
CA LEU A 177 38.45 -9.16 35.66
C LEU A 177 38.35 -8.06 34.58
N GLY A 178 37.61 -6.98 34.91
CA GLY A 178 37.76 -5.69 34.21
C GLY A 178 36.73 -4.59 34.53
N SER A 179 36.87 -3.95 35.70
CA SER A 179 36.64 -2.53 36.01
C SER A 179 35.32 -1.78 35.66
N VAL A 180 34.72 -1.28 36.76
CA VAL A 180 33.85 -0.10 36.90
C VAL A 180 34.27 1.08 36.01
N ILE A 181 33.32 1.71 35.31
CA ILE A 181 33.37 3.15 35.02
C ILE A 181 32.03 3.78 35.40
N LEU A 182 32.06 4.40 36.57
CA LEU A 182 31.19 5.49 36.98
C LEU A 182 31.62 6.72 36.17
N LEU A 183 30.74 7.31 35.35
CA LEU A 183 30.92 8.73 35.01
C LEU A 183 29.60 9.45 34.75
N THR A 184 29.16 10.09 35.83
CA THR A 184 28.24 11.23 35.91
C THR A 184 28.74 12.40 35.06
N ARG A 185 27.85 13.05 34.31
CA ARG A 185 27.86 14.50 34.00
C ARG A 185 26.63 14.82 33.14
N ARG A 186 25.81 15.83 33.39
CA ARG A 186 25.66 16.80 34.48
C ARG A 186 24.24 17.36 34.33
#